data_AF-A0A2V8DXL0-F1
#
_entry.id   AF-A0A2V8DXL0-F1
#
_cell.length_a   1.000
_cell.length_b   1.000
_cell.length_c   1.000
_cell.angle_alpha   90.00
_cell.angle_beta   90.00
_cell.angle_gamma   90.00
#
_symmetry.space_group_name_H-M   'P 1'
#
loop_
_entity.id
_entity.type
_entity.pdbx_description
1 polymer ?
#
loop_
_entity_poly.entity_id
_entity_poly.type
_entity_poly.pdbx_seq_one_letter_code
_entity_poly.pdbx_strand_id
1 'polypeptide(L)' 'MTGEFIALDTETGKTIWQFKTGSSINSTAITYTHKGRQYVTIASGLGGTLARRVAAGSVPTGGSVWTFALIPE' A
#
# COMPACT_ATOMS: atom_id res chain seq x y z
N MET A 1 -3.38 11.01 0.61
CA MET A 1 -2.43 10.20 1.42
C MET A 1 -3.16 9.58 2.60
N THR A 2 -4.23 8.85 2.31
CA THR A 2 -5.15 8.34 3.33
C THR A 2 -4.85 6.87 3.68
N GLY A 3 -4.01 6.18 2.90
CA GLY A 3 -3.49 4.85 3.24
C GLY A 3 -4.08 3.69 2.45
N GLU A 4 -4.82 3.98 1.40
CA GLU A 4 -5.32 3.01 0.44
C GLU A 4 -4.16 2.52 -0.44
N PHE A 5 -3.89 1.22 -0.38
CA PHE A 5 -3.12 0.51 -1.38
C PHE A 5 -4.10 0.03 -2.46
N ILE A 6 -3.93 0.50 -3.69
CA ILE A 6 -4.88 0.29 -4.79
C ILE A 6 -4.24 -0.50 -5.92
N ALA A 7 -5.04 -1.33 -6.58
CA ALA A 7 -4.71 -1.93 -7.86
C ALA A 7 -5.65 -1.34 -8.91
N LEU A 8 -5.06 -0.92 -10.04
CA LEU A 8 -5.78 -0.32 -11.16
C LEU A 8 -5.73 -1.27 -12.35
N ASP A 9 -6.83 -1.29 -13.11
CA ASP A 9 -6.85 -1.84 -14.45
C ASP A 9 -5.93 -1.01 -15.37
N THR A 10 -5.09 -1.67 -16.16
CA THR A 10 -4.02 -1.02 -16.93
C THR A 10 -4.54 -0.24 -18.14
N GLU A 11 -5.70 -0.61 -18.69
CA GLU A 11 -6.26 0.02 -19.90
C GLU A 11 -7.18 1.19 -19.53
N THR A 12 -7.97 1.01 -18.49
CA THR A 12 -9.04 1.95 -18.11
C THR A 12 -8.69 2.82 -16.92
N GLY A 13 -7.68 2.46 -16.13
CA GLY A 13 -7.33 3.14 -14.88
C GLY A 13 -8.35 2.95 -13.75
N LYS A 14 -9.34 2.07 -13.93
CA LYS A 14 -10.36 1.80 -12.90
C LYS A 14 -9.75 1.03 -11.74
N THR A 15 -10.12 1.40 -10.51
CA THR A 15 -9.75 0.62 -9.32
C THR A 15 -10.44 -0.74 -9.37
N ILE A 16 -9.65 -1.81 -9.39
CA ILE A 16 -10.14 -3.21 -9.38
C ILE A 16 -9.99 -3.87 -8.01
N TRP A 17 -9.13 -3.31 -7.15
CA TRP A 17 -8.97 -3.76 -5.77
C TRP A 17 -8.37 -2.64 -4.92
N GLN A 18 -8.70 -2.63 -3.63
CA GLN A 18 -8.09 -1.71 -2.67
C GLN A 18 -8.05 -2.29 -1.25
N PHE A 19 -7.07 -1.85 -0.47
CA PHE A 19 -6.96 -2.17 0.96
C PHE A 19 -6.44 -0.98 1.76
N LYS A 20 -7.03 -0.75 2.94
CA LYS A 20 -6.64 0.35 3.86
C LYS A 20 -5.58 -0.13 4.85
N THR A 21 -4.35 0.33 4.67
CA THR A 21 -3.16 -0.10 5.47
C THR A 21 -3.05 0.53 6.86
N GLY A 22 -3.90 1.51 7.18
CA GLY A 22 -3.96 2.16 8.49
C GLY A 22 -3.09 3.42 8.67
N SER A 23 -2.16 3.71 7.76
CA SER A 23 -1.42 4.98 7.70
C SER A 23 -1.17 5.39 6.23
N SER A 24 -0.59 6.56 5.97
CA SER A 24 -0.24 6.99 4.61
C SER A 24 0.81 6.07 3.99
N ILE A 25 0.73 5.87 2.67
CA ILE A 25 1.74 5.16 1.90
C ILE A 25 2.57 6.20 1.13
N ASN A 26 3.87 6.21 1.40
CA ASN A 26 4.88 7.06 0.75
C ASN A 26 6.04 6.22 0.16
N SER A 27 5.86 4.91 0.08
CA SER A 27 6.84 3.96 -0.46
C SER A 27 6.37 3.39 -1.80
N THR A 28 7.29 2.78 -2.54
CA THR A 28 7.00 2.02 -3.76
C THR A 28 6.66 0.58 -3.41
N ALA A 29 5.64 0.02 -4.06
CA ALA A 29 5.32 -1.40 -3.94
C ALA A 29 6.40 -2.25 -4.63
N ILE A 30 6.61 -3.46 -4.12
CA ILE A 30 7.45 -4.48 -4.76
C ILE A 30 6.65 -5.77 -4.95
N THR A 31 7.05 -6.61 -5.91
CA THR A 31 6.52 -7.97 -6.06
C THR A 31 7.66 -8.98 -6.16
N TYR A 32 7.42 -10.19 -5.66
CA TYR A 32 8.38 -11.30 -5.70
C TYR A 32 7.65 -12.65 -5.63
N THR A 33 8.37 -13.72 -6.00
CA THR A 33 7.90 -15.10 -5.88
C THR A 33 8.66 -15.82 -4.78
N HIS A 34 7.94 -16.52 -3.91
CA HIS A 34 8.53 -17.38 -2.88
C HIS A 34 7.76 -18.70 -2.82
N LYS A 35 8.48 -19.83 -2.94
CA LYS A 35 7.89 -21.19 -2.93
C LYS A 35 6.69 -21.35 -3.87
N GLY A 36 6.80 -20.82 -5.10
CA GLY A 36 5.77 -20.93 -6.12
C GLY A 36 4.57 -19.98 -5.97
N ARG A 37 4.54 -19.12 -4.94
CA ARG A 37 3.47 -18.12 -4.75
C ARG A 37 3.99 -16.70 -4.98
N GLN A 38 3.23 -15.89 -5.71
CA GLN A 38 3.52 -14.48 -5.92
C GLN A 38 3.02 -13.63 -4.74
N TYR A 39 3.82 -12.65 -4.35
CA TYR A 39 3.54 -11.71 -3.28
C TYR A 39 3.69 -10.28 -3.76
N VAL A 40 2.92 -9.38 -3.16
CA VAL A 40 3.04 -7.92 -3.34
C VAL A 40 3.20 -7.29 -1.96
N THR A 41 4.24 -6.48 -1.78
CA THR A 41 4.59 -5.89 -0.47
C THR A 41 4.73 -4.38 -0.56
N ILE A 42 4.25 -3.68 0.48
CA ILE A 42 4.30 -2.23 0.60
C ILE A 42 4.55 -1.81 2.05
N ALA A 43 5.33 -0.75 2.26
CA ALA A 43 5.48 -0.11 3.57
C ALA A 43 4.47 1.03 3.71
N SER A 44 3.73 1.04 4.82
CA SER A 44 2.77 2.08 5.19
C SER A 44 3.25 2.80 6.45
N GLY A 45 3.27 4.12 6.41
CA GLY A 45 3.64 4.97 7.54
C GLY A 45 3.86 6.43 7.14
N LEU A 46 3.36 7.36 7.95
CA LEU A 46 3.56 8.79 7.72
C LEU A 46 5.03 9.20 7.93
N GLY A 47 5.77 9.35 6.84
CA GLY A 47 7.18 9.73 6.85
C GLY A 47 7.54 10.80 5.82
N GLY A 48 8.63 11.52 6.08
CA GLY A 48 9.13 12.59 5.21
C GLY A 48 8.42 13.94 5.41
N THR A 49 9.11 15.01 5.02
CA THR A 49 8.66 16.40 5.27
C THR A 49 7.35 16.71 4.56
N LEU A 50 7.21 16.32 3.29
CA LEU A 50 6.02 16.63 2.49
C LEU A 50 4.78 15.92 3.01
N ALA A 51 4.87 14.60 3.22
CA ALA A 51 3.74 13.81 3.72
C ALA A 51 3.21 14.34 5.05
N ARG A 52 4.12 14.68 5.99
CA ARG A 52 3.74 15.28 7.27
C ARG A 52 3.03 16.62 7.11
N ARG A 53 3.45 17.47 6.17
CA ARG A 53 2.76 18.76 5.93
C ARG A 53 1.33 18.59 5.44
N VAL A 54 1.05 17.55 4.65
CA VAL A 54 -0.24 17.39 3.97
C VAL A 54 -1.19 16.40 4.65
N ALA A 55 -0.70 15.52 5.52
CA ALA A 55 -1.50 14.44 6.12
C ALA A 55 -1.32 14.30 7.64
N ALA A 56 -0.58 15.20 8.30
CA ALA A 56 -0.50 15.21 9.76
C ALA A 56 -1.90 15.39 10.38
N GLY A 57 -2.21 14.54 11.35
CA GLY A 57 -3.52 14.51 12.02
C GLY A 57 -4.64 13.83 11.22
N SER A 58 -4.45 13.58 9.92
CA SER A 58 -5.44 12.89 9.08
C SER A 58 -5.26 11.37 9.03
N VAL A 59 -4.06 10.89 9.34
CA VAL A 59 -3.74 9.45 9.43
C VAL A 59 -2.87 9.16 10.65
N PRO A 60 -2.95 7.95 11.22
CA PRO A 60 -2.03 7.50 12.27
C PRO A 60 -0.57 7.59 11.87
N THR A 61 0.33 7.92 12.80
CA THR A 61 1.78 8.10 12.56
C THR A 61 2.60 6.80 12.67
N GLY A 62 1.94 5.65 12.81
CA GLY A 62 2.59 4.32 12.94
C GLY A 62 3.13 3.77 11.61
N GLY A 63 4.05 2.81 11.71
CA GLY A 63 4.66 2.10 10.58
C GLY A 63 4.26 0.63 10.53
N SER A 64 3.96 0.12 9.34
CA SER A 64 3.65 -1.29 9.09
C SER A 64 4.16 -1.72 7.72
N VAL A 65 4.42 -3.03 7.57
CA VAL A 65 4.72 -3.65 6.28
C VAL A 65 3.57 -4.61 5.97
N TRP A 66 2.92 -4.38 4.83
CA TRP A 66 1.82 -5.21 4.35
C TRP A 66 2.29 -6.09 3.22
N THR A 67 1.99 -7.38 3.30
CA THR A 67 2.27 -8.36 2.24
C THR A 67 0.98 -9.07 1.86
N PHE A 68 0.66 -9.03 0.57
CA PHE A 68 -0.55 -9.59 -0.01
C PHE A 68 -0.20 -10.75 -0.94
N ALA A 69 -1.08 -11.73 -1.01
CA ALA A 69 -1.06 -12.80 -1.99
C ALA A 69 -2.49 -13.33 -2.20
N LEU A 70 -2.78 -13.85 -3.39
CA LEU A 70 -4.05 -14.52 -3.65
C LEU A 70 -4.17 -15.76 -2.77
N ILE A 71 -5.37 -16.01 -2.23
CA ILE A 71 -5.66 -17.23 -1.47
C ILE A 71 -5.55 -18.42 -2.45
N PRO A 72 -4.83 -19.50 -2.09
CA PRO A 72 -4.81 -20.71 -2.92
C PRO A 72 -6.22 -21.26 -3.10
N GLU A 73 -6.46 -21.95 -4.22
CA GLU A 73 -7.66 -22.77 -4.41
C GLU A 73 -7.74 -23.92 -3.40
#